data_AF-A0A967NAM2-F1
#
_entry.id   AF-A0A967NAM2-F1
#
_cell.length_a   1.000
_cell.length_b   1.000
_cell.length_c   1.000
_cell.angle_alpha   90.00
_cell.angle_beta   90.00
_cell.angle_gamma   90.00
#
_symmetry.space_group_name_H-M   'P 1'
#
loop_
_entity.id
_entity.type
_entity.pdbx_description
1 polymer ?
#
loop_
_entity_poly.entity_id
_entity_poly.type
_entity_poly.pdbx_seq_one_letter_code
_entity_poly.pdbx_strand_id
1 'polypeptide(L)'
;DAGPILFQAEEPIDPRETASELGARLSELGAQALVEALALLEADAVEEREQDHGAATYAPKVDRETARVDWDGEARDVANWIRAMDEVPGAW
;
A
#
# COMPACT_ATOMS: atom_id res chain seq x y z
N ASP A 1 -7.81 -4.46 -9.55
CA ASP A 1 -6.35 -4.69 -9.58
C ASP A 1 -6.06 -6.09 -10.11
N ALA A 2 -6.24 -6.31 -11.42
CA ALA A 2 -6.06 -7.63 -12.05
C ALA A 2 -5.54 -7.57 -13.49
N GLY A 3 -5.22 -6.37 -13.99
CA GLY A 3 -4.58 -6.21 -15.31
C GLY A 3 -3.06 -6.34 -15.21
N PRO A 4 -2.35 -6.38 -16.35
CA PRO A 4 -0.89 -6.44 -16.35
C PRO A 4 -0.28 -5.19 -15.68
N ILE A 5 0.92 -5.37 -15.14
CA ILE A 5 1.71 -4.30 -14.52
C ILE A 5 2.55 -3.65 -15.62
N LEU A 6 2.39 -2.33 -15.80
CA LEU A 6 3.12 -1.55 -16.81
C LEU A 6 4.42 -0.95 -16.25
N PHE A 7 4.39 -0.56 -14.98
CA PHE A 7 5.53 0.00 -14.25
C PHE A 7 5.33 -0.26 -12.75
N GLN A 8 6.42 -0.45 -12.00
CA GLN A 8 6.39 -0.68 -10.57
C GLN A 8 7.54 0.07 -9.89
N ALA A 9 7.23 0.72 -8.77
CA ALA A 9 8.20 1.28 -7.86
C ALA A 9 7.98 0.68 -6.47
N GLU A 10 9.04 0.57 -5.68
CA GLU A 10 9.02 0.00 -4.33
C GLU A 10 9.42 1.08 -3.32
N GLU A 11 8.75 1.07 -2.16
CA GLU A 11 9.05 1.97 -1.06
C GLU A 11 9.18 1.16 0.24
N PRO A 12 10.27 1.31 1.01
CA PRO A 12 10.40 0.68 2.32
C PRO A 12 9.46 1.34 3.34
N ILE A 13 8.80 0.50 4.13
CA ILE A 13 7.99 0.94 5.27
C ILE A 13 8.92 1.11 6.49
N ASP A 14 8.92 2.30 7.10
CA ASP A 14 9.72 2.53 8.31
C ASP A 14 9.09 1.78 9.52
N PRO A 15 9.90 1.21 10.44
CA PRO A 15 9.38 0.47 11.60
C PRO A 15 8.40 1.24 12.50
N ARG A 16 8.36 2.58 12.41
CA ARG A 16 7.46 3.44 13.18
C ARG A 16 6.44 4.19 12.32
N GLU A 17 6.42 3.94 11.02
CA GLU A 17 5.57 4.64 10.06
C GLU A 17 4.09 4.34 10.28
N THR A 18 3.26 5.37 10.17
CA THR A 18 1.80 5.24 10.17
C THR A 18 1.25 5.11 8.75
N ALA A 19 -0.02 4.70 8.61
CA ALA A 19 -0.64 4.61 7.29
C ALA A 19 -0.77 5.99 6.62
N SER A 20 -1.05 7.07 7.37
CA SER A 20 -1.07 8.42 6.81
C SER A 20 0.31 8.89 6.33
N GLU A 21 1.40 8.59 7.06
CA GLU A 21 2.78 8.93 6.65
C GLU A 21 3.18 8.18 5.37
N LEU A 22 2.96 6.85 5.35
CA LEU A 22 3.22 6.03 4.17
C LEU A 22 2.37 6.48 2.99
N GLY A 23 1.09 6.81 3.24
CA GLY A 23 0.16 7.30 2.22
C GLY A 23 0.64 8.59 1.56
N ALA A 24 1.19 9.53 2.33
CA ALA A 24 1.77 10.76 1.80
C ALA A 24 2.97 10.47 0.88
N ARG A 25 3.90 9.60 1.31
CA ARG A 25 5.06 9.20 0.50
C ARG A 25 4.65 8.46 -0.78
N LEU A 26 3.72 7.51 -0.67
CA LEU A 26 3.20 6.77 -1.82
C LEU A 26 2.45 7.67 -2.81
N SER A 27 1.80 8.73 -2.35
CA SER A 27 1.16 9.73 -3.22
C SER A 27 2.20 10.43 -4.11
N GLU A 28 3.32 10.85 -3.52
CA GLU A 28 4.42 11.48 -4.27
C GLU A 28 5.09 10.50 -5.24
N LEU A 29 5.41 9.28 -4.76
CA LEU A 29 6.00 8.23 -5.58
C LEU A 29 5.08 7.80 -6.72
N GLY A 30 3.78 7.66 -6.44
CA GLY A 30 2.77 7.28 -7.43
C GLY A 30 2.64 8.31 -8.55
N ALA A 31 2.74 9.60 -8.24
CA ALA A 31 2.74 10.65 -9.25
C ALA A 31 3.96 10.55 -10.18
N GLN A 32 5.15 10.26 -9.63
CA GLN A 32 6.37 10.07 -10.42
C GLN A 32 6.28 8.80 -11.28
N ALA A 33 5.84 7.69 -10.69
CA ALA A 33 5.65 6.41 -11.37
C ALA A 33 4.65 6.51 -12.53
N LEU A 34 3.59 7.31 -12.38
CA LEU A 34 2.63 7.55 -13.45
C LEU A 34 3.26 8.30 -14.64
N VAL A 35 4.07 9.33 -14.38
CA VAL A 35 4.77 10.08 -15.43
C VAL A 35 5.74 9.17 -16.19
N GLU A 36 6.49 8.33 -15.48
CA GLU A 36 7.41 7.37 -16.09
C GLU A 36 6.68 6.35 -16.97
N ALA A 37 5.57 5.78 -16.46
CA ALA A 37 4.76 4.85 -17.23
C ALA A 37 4.20 5.48 -18.51
N LEU A 38 3.75 6.74 -18.46
CA LEU A 38 3.26 7.46 -19.63
C LEU A 38 4.36 7.74 -20.65
N ALA A 39 5.58 8.08 -20.19
CA ALA A 39 6.73 8.29 -21.07
C ALA A 39 7.13 6.98 -21.79
N LEU A 40 7.14 5.86 -21.07
CA LEU A 40 7.38 4.54 -21.66
C LEU A 40 6.30 4.18 -22.68
N LEU A 41 5.02 4.49 -22.40
CA LEU A 41 3.92 4.26 -23.34
C LEU A 41 4.08 5.10 -24.61
N GLU A 42 4.43 6.38 -24.49
CA GLU A 42 4.66 7.28 -25.63
C GLU A 42 5.83 6.81 -26.49
N ALA A 43 6.87 6.23 -25.87
CA ALA A 43 8.04 5.69 -26.55
C ALA A 43 7.84 4.26 -27.11
N ASP A 44 6.66 3.66 -26.94
CA ASP A 44 6.39 2.24 -27.28
C ASP A 44 7.38 1.27 -26.61
N ALA A 45 7.77 1.58 -25.37
CA ALA A 45 8.84 0.91 -24.61
C ALA A 45 8.33 0.19 -23.35
N VAL A 46 7.01 0.11 -23.13
CA VAL A 46 6.43 -0.63 -22.00
C VAL A 46 6.53 -2.14 -22.23
N GLU A 47 7.02 -2.85 -21.21
CA GLU A 47 6.89 -4.30 -21.12
C GLU A 47 5.76 -4.65 -20.14
N GLU A 48 4.63 -5.11 -20.67
CA GLU A 48 3.52 -5.56 -19.85
C GLU A 48 3.87 -6.86 -19.11
N ARG A 49 3.76 -6.85 -17.78
CA ARG A 49 3.99 -8.04 -16.95
C ARG A 49 2.69 -8.54 -16.35
N GLU A 50 2.28 -9.74 -16.75
CA GLU A 50 1.15 -10.45 -16.15
C GLU A 50 1.35 -10.66 -14.64
N GLN A 51 0.26 -10.56 -13.89
CA GLN A 51 0.29 -10.78 -12.44
C GLN A 51 0.33 -12.27 -12.12
N ASP A 52 1.07 -12.65 -11.06
CA ASP A 52 0.91 -13.96 -10.45
C ASP A 52 -0.34 -13.98 -9.58
N HIS A 53 -1.45 -14.48 -10.13
CA HIS A 53 -2.71 -14.59 -9.41
C HIS A 53 -2.65 -15.54 -8.19
N GLY A 54 -1.68 -16.45 -8.13
CA GLY A 54 -1.48 -17.32 -6.96
C GLY A 54 -0.89 -16.58 -5.76
N ALA A 55 -0.20 -15.46 -6.00
CA ALA A 55 0.38 -14.60 -4.96
C ALA A 55 -0.51 -13.39 -4.60
N ALA A 56 -1.65 -13.22 -5.28
CA ALA A 56 -2.54 -12.09 -5.05
C ALA A 56 -3.20 -12.14 -3.66
N THR A 57 -3.10 -11.04 -2.91
CA THR A 57 -3.77 -10.85 -1.61
C THR A 57 -4.79 -9.73 -1.70
N TYR A 58 -5.84 -9.79 -0.87
CA TYR A 58 -6.87 -8.76 -0.81
C TYR A 58 -6.66 -7.83 0.39
N ALA A 59 -6.75 -6.51 0.15
CA ALA A 59 -6.80 -5.50 1.19
C ALA A 59 -8.26 -5.04 1.37
N PRO A 60 -9.00 -5.56 2.37
CA PRO A 60 -10.39 -5.17 2.58
C PRO A 60 -10.51 -3.71 3.03
N LYS A 61 -11.68 -3.12 2.83
CA LYS A 61 -11.97 -1.78 3.34
C LYS A 61 -11.86 -1.79 4.87
N VAL A 62 -11.17 -0.80 5.40
CA VAL A 62 -11.11 -0.53 6.83
C VAL A 62 -12.37 0.22 7.26
N ASP A 63 -12.93 -0.21 8.38
CA ASP A 63 -14.01 0.49 9.08
C ASP A 63 -13.72 0.57 10.59
N ARG A 64 -14.66 1.16 11.32
CA ARG A 64 -14.53 1.30 12.78
C ARG A 64 -14.41 -0.05 13.48
N GLU A 65 -15.09 -1.10 13.01
CA GLU A 65 -15.02 -2.41 13.66
C GLU A 65 -13.64 -3.05 13.46
N THR A 66 -13.08 -2.90 12.25
CA THR A 66 -11.73 -3.33 11.90
C THR A 66 -10.69 -2.66 12.81
N ALA A 67 -10.83 -1.36 13.10
CA ALA A 67 -9.83 -0.65 13.91
C ALA A 67 -9.83 -0.96 15.41
N ARG A 68 -10.68 -1.89 15.88
CA ARG A 68 -10.60 -2.35 17.26
C ARG A 68 -9.26 -3.04 17.50
N VAL A 69 -8.61 -2.71 18.61
CA VAL A 69 -7.35 -3.33 19.02
C VAL A 69 -7.65 -4.65 19.73
N ASP A 70 -7.06 -5.72 19.21
CA ASP A 70 -6.97 -7.00 19.90
C ASP A 70 -5.74 -7.00 20.82
N TRP A 71 -5.97 -6.90 22.12
CA TRP A 71 -4.91 -6.83 23.13
C TRP A 71 -4.33 -8.21 23.50
N ASP A 72 -4.93 -9.30 23.03
CA ASP A 72 -4.42 -10.66 23.28
C ASP A 72 -3.28 -11.05 22.30
N GLY A 73 -3.01 -10.22 21.28
CA GLY A 73 -1.96 -10.42 20.29
C GLY A 73 -0.53 -10.10 20.77
N GLU A 74 0.47 -10.43 19.94
CA GLU A 74 1.84 -10.05 20.21
C GLU A 74 1.99 -8.51 20.20
N ALA A 75 2.79 -7.97 21.12
CA ALA A 75 2.95 -6.52 21.27
C ALA A 75 3.41 -5.82 19.97
N ARG A 76 4.18 -6.52 19.12
CA ARG A 76 4.60 -6.02 17.81
C ARG A 76 3.41 -5.86 16.86
N ASP A 77 2.52 -6.85 16.82
CA ASP A 77 1.36 -6.85 15.94
C ASP A 77 0.35 -5.80 16.39
N VAL A 78 0.14 -5.67 17.71
CA VAL A 78 -0.68 -4.59 18.28
C VAL A 78 -0.13 -3.22 17.88
N ALA A 79 1.18 -3.01 18.00
CA ALA A 79 1.81 -1.75 17.62
C ALA A 79 1.71 -1.47 16.11
N ASN A 80 1.84 -2.50 15.26
CA ASN A 80 1.64 -2.39 13.81
C ASN A 80 0.19 -2.03 13.49
N TRP A 81 -0.78 -2.68 14.15
CA TRP A 81 -2.21 -2.42 13.94
C TRP A 81 -2.58 -0.98 14.29
N ILE A 82 -2.08 -0.47 15.42
CA ILE A 82 -2.31 0.91 15.84
C ILE A 82 -1.77 1.90 14.82
N ARG A 83 -0.59 1.65 14.25
CA ARG A 83 -0.01 2.50 13.18
C ARG A 83 -0.77 2.38 11.87
N ALA A 84 -1.27 1.20 11.52
CA ALA A 84 -2.01 0.97 10.29
C ALA A 84 -3.43 1.55 10.30
N MET A 85 -4.02 1.75 11.48
CA MET A 85 -5.36 2.30 11.69
C MET A 85 -5.32 3.77 12.15
N ASP A 86 -4.25 4.50 11.81
CA ASP A 86 -4.08 5.88 12.28
C ASP A 86 -5.11 6.86 11.66
N GLU A 87 -5.34 7.97 12.36
CA GLU A 87 -6.29 9.06 12.06
C GLU A 87 -7.76 8.66 11.84
N VAL A 88 -8.06 7.96 10.75
CA VAL A 88 -9.41 7.57 10.35
C VAL A 88 -9.39 6.09 9.94
N PRO A 89 -10.04 5.21 10.72
CA PRO A 89 -10.97 5.49 11.81
C PRO A 89 -10.31 5.81 13.17
N GLY A 90 -9.00 5.59 13.32
CA GLY A 90 -8.31 5.60 14.61
C GLY A 90 -8.48 4.28 15.36
N ALA A 91 -7.37 3.68 15.77
CA ALA A 91 -7.38 2.46 16.60
C ALA A 91 -8.08 2.70 17.95
N TRP A 92 -8.88 1.73 18.44
CA TRP A 92 -9.63 1.84 19.70
C TRP A 92 -9.79 0.54 20.49
#